data_AF-A0A1V6T9T2-F1
#
_entry.id   AF-A0A1V6T9T2-F1
#
_cell.length_a   1.000
_cell.length_b   1.000
_cell.length_c   1.000
_cell.angle_alpha   90.00
_cell.angle_beta   90.00
_cell.angle_gamma   90.00
#
_symmetry.space_group_name_H-M   'P 1'
#
loop_
_entity.id
_entity.type
_entity.pdbx_description
1 polymer ?
#
loop_
_entity_poly.entity_id
_entity_poly.type
_entity_poly.pdbx_seq_one_letter_code
_entity_poly.pdbx_strand_id
1 'polypeptide(L)'
;MDKPETKQDKRDALCLPTGEGTWTFAMRTSEVVFPTFDRDNMWAGHASTHDFILYDNNCVPQGVYSPEGNNCGTPYVIDDMKKLPYVITVKSVNFDPSKSGAYFRISYANGDYMIRENHAICHDMNKGLRVEVGCRAAFPIHGEPK
;
A
#
# COMPACT_ATOMS: atom_id res chain seq x y z
N MET A 1 -27.19 -7.73 -11.30
CA MET A 1 -25.73 -7.55 -11.23
C MET A 1 -25.40 -7.45 -9.75
N ASP A 2 -24.95 -8.54 -9.15
CA ASP A 2 -24.52 -8.52 -7.76
C ASP A 2 -23.25 -7.67 -7.64
N LYS A 3 -23.31 -6.69 -6.75
CA LYS A 3 -22.16 -5.88 -6.38
C LYS A 3 -21.13 -6.85 -5.80
N PRO A 4 -19.87 -6.90 -6.29
CA PRO A 4 -18.87 -7.78 -5.69
C PRO A 4 -18.77 -7.43 -4.21
N GLU A 5 -19.16 -8.36 -3.33
CA GLU A 5 -18.90 -8.22 -1.91
C GLU A 5 -17.39 -8.15 -1.75
N THR A 6 -16.90 -6.97 -1.35
CA THR A 6 -15.50 -6.78 -0.98
C THR A 6 -15.21 -7.66 0.21
N LYS A 7 -14.47 -8.76 -0.03
CA LYS A 7 -14.08 -9.71 1.01
C LYS A 7 -12.98 -9.13 1.87
N GLN A 8 -13.01 -9.48 3.16
CA GLN A 8 -11.92 -9.20 4.09
C GLN A 8 -10.59 -9.77 3.55
N ASP A 9 -9.55 -8.94 3.54
CA ASP A 9 -8.18 -9.35 3.29
C ASP A 9 -7.60 -10.01 4.54
N LYS A 10 -7.05 -11.20 4.38
CA LYS A 10 -6.48 -12.01 5.47
C LYS A 10 -4.97 -11.89 5.55
N ARG A 11 -4.36 -11.03 4.74
CA ARG A 11 -2.91 -10.83 4.72
C ARG A 11 -2.55 -9.83 5.79
N ASP A 12 -2.11 -10.34 6.93
CA ASP A 12 -1.68 -9.54 8.08
C ASP A 12 -0.53 -8.58 7.77
N ALA A 13 0.17 -8.74 6.65
CA ALA A 13 1.17 -7.77 6.19
C ALA A 13 0.54 -6.46 5.66
N LEU A 14 -0.70 -6.51 5.16
CA LEU A 14 -1.40 -5.38 4.53
C LEU A 14 -2.41 -4.74 5.47
N CYS A 15 -3.09 -5.51 6.33
CA CYS A 15 -4.05 -4.97 7.28
C CYS A 15 -4.21 -5.88 8.50
N LEU A 16 -4.43 -5.27 9.66
CA LEU A 16 -4.87 -5.95 10.88
C LEU A 16 -6.14 -5.22 11.32
N PRO A 17 -7.19 -5.95 11.76
CA PRO A 17 -8.38 -5.31 12.27
C PRO A 17 -8.03 -4.32 13.37
N THR A 18 -8.56 -3.11 13.26
CA THR A 18 -8.32 -2.03 14.22
C THR A 18 -9.64 -1.64 14.89
N GLY A 19 -9.57 -0.87 15.98
CA GLY A 19 -10.76 -0.36 16.64
C GLY A 19 -11.61 0.51 15.71
N GLU A 20 -12.88 0.71 16.07
CA GLU A 20 -13.75 1.64 15.34
C GLU A 20 -13.08 3.02 15.18
N GLY A 21 -13.33 3.66 14.04
CA GLY A 21 -12.76 4.97 13.73
C GLY A 21 -11.31 4.97 13.23
N THR A 22 -10.69 3.80 13.02
CA THR A 22 -9.34 3.68 12.46
C THR A 22 -9.34 2.96 11.13
N TRP A 23 -8.67 3.50 10.13
CA TRP A 23 -8.50 2.89 8.81
C TRP A 23 -7.03 2.60 8.54
N THR A 24 -6.74 1.77 7.54
CA THR A 24 -5.36 1.41 7.18
C THR A 24 -5.02 1.85 5.78
N PHE A 25 -3.90 2.56 5.63
CA PHE A 25 -3.24 2.78 4.35
C PHE A 25 -2.13 1.73 4.19
N ALA A 26 -2.21 0.94 3.13
CA ALA A 26 -1.24 -0.09 2.84
C ALA A 26 -0.55 0.17 1.49
N MET A 27 0.68 -0.31 1.38
CA MET A 27 1.43 -0.39 0.16
C MET A 27 1.83 -1.85 -0.06
N ARG A 28 1.61 -2.35 -1.27
CA ARG A 28 2.06 -3.65 -1.72
C ARG A 28 3.03 -3.45 -2.87
N THR A 29 4.22 -4.01 -2.73
CA THR A 29 5.19 -4.06 -3.83
C THR A 29 5.61 -5.51 -4.06
N SER A 30 5.81 -5.89 -5.32
CA SER A 30 6.38 -7.19 -5.62
C SER A 30 7.22 -7.17 -6.88
N GLU A 31 8.16 -8.09 -6.93
CA GLU A 31 8.99 -8.39 -8.09
C GLU A 31 8.98 -9.90 -8.32
N VAL A 32 8.91 -10.27 -9.59
CA VAL A 32 9.06 -11.64 -10.07
C VAL A 32 10.07 -11.64 -11.20
N VAL A 33 10.98 -12.61 -11.16
CA VAL A 33 11.95 -12.87 -12.22
C VAL A 33 11.67 -14.23 -12.83
N PHE A 34 11.32 -14.25 -14.11
CA PHE A 34 11.19 -15.46 -14.90
C PHE A 34 12.45 -15.66 -15.73
N PRO A 35 13.00 -16.89 -15.82
CA PRO A 35 14.09 -17.17 -16.73
C PRO A 35 13.63 -16.96 -18.17
N THR A 36 14.36 -16.14 -18.92
CA THR A 36 14.14 -15.91 -20.35
C THR A 36 15.41 -16.27 -21.12
N PHE A 37 15.25 -16.65 -22.38
CA PHE A 37 16.36 -16.92 -23.30
C PHE A 37 16.65 -15.70 -24.20
N ASP A 38 16.41 -14.50 -23.69
CA ASP A 38 16.69 -13.25 -24.39
C ASP A 38 18.07 -12.75 -23.97
N ARG A 39 19.07 -12.95 -24.83
CA ARG A 39 20.46 -12.57 -24.55
C ARG A 39 20.71 -11.07 -24.72
N ASP A 40 19.79 -10.37 -25.38
CA ASP A 40 19.96 -8.96 -25.74
C ASP A 40 19.26 -8.03 -24.75
N ASN A 41 18.37 -8.57 -23.90
CA ASN A 41 17.68 -7.83 -22.86
C ASN A 41 17.89 -8.44 -21.46
N MET A 42 18.80 -7.84 -20.69
CA MET A 42 19.08 -8.26 -19.30
C MET A 42 17.87 -8.15 -18.36
N TRP A 43 16.84 -7.39 -18.74
CA TRP A 43 15.60 -7.22 -17.97
C TRP A 43 14.48 -8.15 -18.44
N ALA A 44 14.71 -8.97 -19.46
CA ALA A 44 13.70 -9.88 -19.97
C ALA A 44 13.27 -10.87 -18.89
N GLY A 45 11.97 -10.87 -18.58
CA GLY A 45 11.39 -11.73 -17.55
C GLY A 45 11.29 -11.07 -16.17
N HIS A 46 11.75 -9.83 -15.99
CA HIS A 46 11.48 -9.04 -14.79
C HIS A 46 10.08 -8.42 -14.90
N ALA A 47 9.25 -8.62 -13.88
CA ALA A 47 7.95 -7.98 -13.74
C ALA A 47 7.77 -7.46 -12.32
N SER A 48 7.38 -6.20 -12.18
CA SER A 48 7.06 -5.57 -10.90
C SER A 48 5.62 -5.09 -10.84
N THR A 49 5.04 -5.09 -9.64
CA THR A 49 3.71 -4.51 -9.38
C THR A 49 3.73 -3.70 -8.10
N HIS A 50 3.14 -2.51 -8.14
CA HIS A 50 3.10 -1.59 -7.01
C HIS A 50 1.69 -1.04 -6.85
N ASP A 51 1.10 -1.22 -5.67
CA ASP A 51 -0.27 -0.80 -5.37
C ASP A 51 -0.33 -0.16 -3.98
N PHE A 52 -1.13 0.89 -3.83
CA PHE A 52 -1.64 1.35 -2.56
C PHE A 52 -3.05 0.82 -2.34
N ILE A 53 -3.37 0.44 -1.12
CA ILE A 53 -4.67 -0.13 -0.76
C ILE A 53 -5.18 0.58 0.50
N LEU A 54 -6.41 1.06 0.44
CA LEU A 54 -7.12 1.58 1.60
C LEU A 54 -8.03 0.50 2.17
N TYR A 55 -7.91 0.25 3.47
CA TYR A 55 -8.75 -0.69 4.20
C TYR A 55 -9.56 0.04 5.27
N ASP A 56 -10.77 -0.45 5.52
CA ASP A 56 -11.52 -0.09 6.72
C ASP A 56 -10.97 -0.82 7.97
N ASN A 57 -11.61 -0.58 9.12
CA ASN A 57 -11.24 -1.17 10.39
C ASN A 57 -11.36 -2.71 10.44
N ASN A 58 -12.08 -3.32 9.49
CA ASN A 58 -12.29 -4.76 9.37
C ASN A 58 -11.38 -5.42 8.32
N CYS A 59 -10.41 -4.69 7.76
CA CYS A 59 -9.57 -5.15 6.66
C CYS A 59 -10.34 -5.47 5.37
N VAL A 60 -11.45 -4.78 5.13
CA VAL A 60 -12.13 -4.82 3.84
C VAL A 60 -11.55 -3.71 2.95
N PRO A 61 -11.00 -4.04 1.76
CA PRO A 61 -10.43 -3.05 0.86
C PRO A 61 -11.54 -2.13 0.34
N GLN A 62 -11.30 -0.83 0.46
CA GLN A 62 -12.23 0.24 0.10
C GLN A 62 -11.79 0.97 -1.18
N GLY A 63 -10.49 0.91 -1.51
CA GLY A 63 -9.93 1.47 -2.73
C GLY A 63 -8.53 0.91 -3.00
N VAL A 64 -8.18 0.78 -4.28
CA VAL A 64 -6.85 0.35 -4.74
C VAL A 64 -6.35 1.38 -5.74
N TYR A 65 -5.13 1.86 -5.55
CA TYR A 65 -4.53 2.92 -6.33
C TYR A 65 -3.17 2.45 -6.82
N SER A 66 -2.98 2.39 -8.13
CA SER A 66 -1.67 2.14 -8.69
C SER A 66 -1.09 3.45 -9.23
N PRO A 67 0.17 3.76 -8.90
CA PRO A 67 0.87 4.86 -9.51
C PRO A 67 1.28 4.51 -10.96
N GLU A 68 0.33 4.51 -11.89
CA GLU A 68 0.61 4.18 -13.30
C GLU A 68 1.45 5.28 -13.99
N GLY A 69 2.57 4.88 -14.58
CA GLY A 69 3.26 5.62 -15.64
C GLY A 69 4.22 6.75 -15.22
N ASN A 70 4.14 7.35 -14.03
CA ASN A 70 5.01 8.48 -13.69
C ASN A 70 5.25 8.76 -12.18
N ASN A 71 5.64 7.76 -11.38
CA ASN A 71 5.85 7.99 -9.93
C ASN A 71 7.30 8.18 -9.48
N CYS A 72 8.00 9.06 -10.18
CA CYS A 72 8.98 9.95 -9.53
C CYS A 72 8.31 11.24 -8.98
N GLY A 73 7.02 11.48 -9.25
CA GLY A 73 6.30 12.72 -8.93
C GLY A 73 5.49 12.69 -7.63
N THR A 74 6.10 12.36 -6.51
CA THR A 74 5.50 12.68 -5.20
C THR A 74 5.36 14.21 -5.08
N PRO A 75 4.19 14.75 -4.69
CA PRO A 75 3.08 14.06 -4.03
C PRO A 75 2.02 13.42 -4.96
N TYR A 76 1.47 12.27 -4.55
CA TYR A 76 0.29 11.65 -5.16
C TYR A 76 -0.93 11.84 -4.25
N VAL A 77 -2.06 12.28 -4.81
CA VAL A 77 -3.24 12.69 -4.05
C VAL A 77 -4.39 11.72 -4.33
N ILE A 78 -5.04 11.24 -3.27
CA ILE A 78 -6.23 10.39 -3.30
C ILE A 78 -7.39 11.19 -2.71
N ASP A 79 -8.24 11.74 -3.58
CA ASP A 79 -9.36 12.64 -3.24
C ASP A 79 -10.74 12.14 -3.68
N ASP A 80 -10.80 10.99 -4.36
CA ASP A 80 -12.02 10.37 -4.87
C ASP A 80 -12.79 9.56 -3.81
N MET A 81 -12.21 9.41 -2.61
CA MET A 81 -12.69 8.52 -1.58
C MET A 81 -13.78 9.13 -0.69
N LYS A 82 -15.04 9.07 -1.14
CA LYS A 82 -16.21 9.66 -0.46
C LYS A 82 -16.43 9.27 1.01
N LYS A 83 -15.85 8.16 1.46
CA LYS A 83 -15.98 7.67 2.85
C LYS A 83 -15.01 8.35 3.82
N LEU A 84 -13.98 9.03 3.31
CA LEU A 84 -13.02 9.76 4.13
C LEU A 84 -13.40 11.25 4.14
N PRO A 85 -13.42 11.91 5.33
CA PRO A 85 -13.68 13.35 5.42
C PRO A 85 -12.52 14.21 4.93
N TYR A 86 -11.31 13.65 4.81
CA TYR A 86 -10.12 14.35 4.34
C TYR A 86 -9.44 13.59 3.21
N VAL A 87 -8.57 14.30 2.49
CA VAL A 87 -7.78 13.76 1.39
C VAL A 87 -6.52 13.09 1.92
N ILE A 88 -6.11 12.00 1.28
CA ILE A 88 -4.80 11.37 1.55
C ILE A 88 -3.80 11.91 0.54
N THR A 89 -2.65 12.34 1.02
CA THR A 89 -1.52 12.71 0.16
C THR A 89 -0.32 11.82 0.45
N VAL A 90 0.11 11.02 -0.51
CA VAL A 90 1.37 10.30 -0.46
C VAL A 90 2.50 11.30 -0.71
N LYS A 91 3.29 11.59 0.32
CA LYS A 91 4.36 12.59 0.31
C LYS A 91 5.69 12.02 -0.19
N SER A 92 5.95 10.75 0.06
CA SER A 92 7.17 10.05 -0.36
C SER A 92 6.91 8.56 -0.38
N VAL A 93 7.55 7.84 -1.30
CA VAL A 93 7.43 6.39 -1.42
C VAL A 93 8.73 5.77 -1.93
N ASN A 94 9.05 4.57 -1.46
CA ASN A 94 10.05 3.68 -2.03
C ASN A 94 9.40 2.31 -2.25
N PHE A 95 9.37 1.86 -3.51
CA PHE A 95 8.77 0.59 -3.92
C PHE A 95 9.75 -0.58 -3.95
N ASP A 96 10.96 -0.42 -3.40
CA ASP A 96 11.92 -1.51 -3.22
C ASP A 96 11.20 -2.75 -2.66
N PRO A 97 11.23 -3.90 -3.37
CA PRO A 97 10.53 -5.10 -2.97
C PRO A 97 11.16 -5.82 -1.76
N SER A 98 12.08 -5.19 -1.02
CA SER A 98 12.59 -5.65 0.27
C SER A 98 11.94 -4.94 1.45
N LYS A 99 11.65 -5.64 2.55
CA LYS A 99 11.10 -5.02 3.77
C LYS A 99 11.97 -3.89 4.35
N SER A 100 13.27 -3.92 4.06
CA SER A 100 14.25 -2.93 4.51
C SER A 100 14.28 -1.68 3.64
N GLY A 101 13.88 -1.78 2.38
CA GLY A 101 13.82 -0.66 1.44
C GLY A 101 12.42 -0.07 1.29
N ALA A 102 11.38 -0.91 1.34
CA ALA A 102 9.99 -0.50 1.18
C ALA A 102 9.58 0.53 2.23
N TYR A 103 8.99 1.63 1.77
CA TYR A 103 8.61 2.74 2.64
C TYR A 103 7.55 3.63 1.99
N PHE A 104 6.71 4.26 2.81
CA PHE A 104 5.89 5.40 2.40
C PHE A 104 5.73 6.39 3.55
N ARG A 105 5.38 7.63 3.20
CA ARG A 105 4.79 8.63 4.10
C ARG A 105 3.54 9.20 3.46
N ILE A 106 2.46 9.23 4.22
CA ILE A 106 1.23 9.92 3.87
C ILE A 106 0.95 11.05 4.86
N SER A 107 0.27 12.09 4.38
CA SER A 107 -0.42 13.04 5.24
C SER A 107 -1.92 12.83 5.12
N TYR A 108 -2.63 12.85 6.25
CA TYR A 108 -4.08 12.78 6.33
C TYR A 108 -4.59 13.67 7.46
N ALA A 109 -5.55 14.55 7.16
CA ALA A 109 -6.04 15.56 8.11
C ALA A 109 -4.88 16.40 8.72
N ASN A 110 -4.70 16.31 10.03
CA ASN A 110 -3.66 16.95 10.83
C ASN A 110 -2.49 16.00 11.22
N GLY A 111 -2.43 14.80 10.64
CA GLY A 111 -1.42 13.79 10.94
C GLY A 111 -0.51 13.44 9.76
N ASP A 112 0.70 12.99 10.08
CA ASP A 112 1.64 12.36 9.15
C ASP A 112 1.88 10.91 9.61
N TYR A 113 1.76 9.96 8.67
CA TYR A 113 1.86 8.53 8.94
C TYR A 113 2.92 7.94 8.03
N MET A 114 3.92 7.29 8.63
CA MET A 114 5.06 6.75 7.90
C MET A 114 5.52 5.42 8.50
N ILE A 115 6.03 4.55 7.63
CA ILE A 115 6.61 3.27 8.00
C ILE A 115 7.79 3.48 8.97
N ARG A 116 7.88 2.64 10.01
CA ARG A 116 8.82 2.72 11.17
C ARG A 116 8.46 3.74 12.25
N GLU A 117 7.39 4.49 12.07
CA GLU A 117 6.74 5.29 13.12
C GLU A 117 5.28 4.85 13.26
N ASN A 118 4.57 5.26 14.31
CA ASN A 118 3.11 5.08 14.44
C ASN A 118 2.59 3.64 14.21
N HIS A 119 3.31 2.62 14.71
CA HIS A 119 2.99 1.19 14.52
C HIS A 119 2.95 0.73 13.05
N ALA A 120 3.50 1.52 12.13
CA ALA A 120 3.53 1.24 10.72
C ALA A 120 4.70 0.29 10.39
N ILE A 121 4.38 -0.86 9.80
CA ILE A 121 5.31 -1.99 9.64
C ILE A 121 5.28 -2.51 8.21
N CYS A 122 6.44 -3.00 7.73
CA CYS A 122 6.56 -3.78 6.51
C CYS A 122 6.87 -5.25 6.85
N HIS A 123 6.20 -6.16 6.18
CA HIS A 123 6.39 -7.60 6.31
C HIS A 123 6.65 -8.24 4.94
N ASP A 124 7.57 -9.21 4.93
CA ASP A 124 7.77 -10.08 3.77
C ASP A 124 6.51 -10.93 3.56
N MET A 125 6.08 -11.03 2.30
CA MET A 125 4.94 -11.82 1.82
C MET A 125 5.37 -12.81 0.72
N ASN A 126 6.67 -13.10 0.65
CA ASN A 126 7.31 -13.87 -0.40
C ASN A 126 6.63 -15.23 -0.62
N LYS A 127 6.47 -15.62 -1.89
CA LYS A 127 5.95 -16.94 -2.26
C LYS A 127 6.65 -17.47 -3.49
N GLY A 128 7.41 -18.56 -3.34
CA GLY A 128 8.17 -19.15 -4.43
C GLY A 128 9.21 -18.17 -4.98
N LEU A 129 9.14 -17.89 -6.28
CA LEU A 129 10.04 -16.95 -6.98
C LEU A 129 9.58 -15.49 -6.92
N ARG A 130 8.46 -15.21 -6.24
CA ARG A 130 7.94 -13.86 -6.06
C ARG A 130 8.47 -13.28 -4.75
N VAL A 131 9.21 -12.19 -4.89
CA VAL A 131 9.50 -11.28 -3.78
C VAL A 131 8.29 -10.35 -3.65
N GLU A 132 7.68 -10.29 -2.48
CA GLU A 132 6.50 -9.46 -2.22
C GLU A 132 6.60 -8.90 -0.80
N VAL A 133 6.29 -7.61 -0.64
CA VAL A 133 6.29 -6.93 0.64
C VAL A 133 4.98 -6.15 0.79
N GLY A 134 4.39 -6.29 1.98
CA GLY A 134 3.25 -5.49 2.41
C GLY A 134 3.69 -4.55 3.52
N CYS A 135 3.43 -3.26 3.33
CA CYS A 135 3.65 -2.20 4.29
C CYS A 135 2.32 -1.59 4.66
N ARG A 136 2.12 -1.21 5.93
CA ARG A 136 0.87 -0.60 6.37
C ARG A 136 1.07 0.45 7.45
N ALA A 137 0.14 1.39 7.52
CA ALA A 137 0.00 2.36 8.60
C ALA A 137 -1.48 2.56 8.90
N ALA A 138 -1.84 2.52 10.18
CA ALA A 138 -3.18 2.85 10.64
C ALA A 138 -3.30 4.37 10.83
N PHE A 139 -4.48 4.92 10.59
CA PHE A 139 -4.79 6.33 10.81
C PHE A 139 -6.24 6.53 11.29
N PRO A 140 -6.50 7.48 12.20
CA PRO A 140 -7.85 7.83 12.64
C PRO A 140 -8.64 8.50 11.51
N ILE A 141 -9.84 8.01 11.22
CA ILE A 141 -10.69 8.51 10.13
C ILE A 141 -11.05 9.99 10.29
N HIS A 142 -11.08 10.51 11.52
CA HIS A 142 -11.40 11.91 11.83
C HIS A 142 -10.16 12.79 12.09
N GLY A 143 -8.95 12.27 11.86
CA GLY A 143 -7.69 12.94 12.19
C GLY A 143 -7.23 12.70 13.62
N GLU A 144 -6.02 13.15 13.94
CA GLU A 144 -5.44 13.00 15.29
C GLU A 144 -6.24 13.82 16.32
N PRO A 145 -6.42 13.30 17.55
CA PRO A 145 -6.98 14.09 18.64
C PRO A 145 -6.17 15.38 18.84
N LYS A 146 -6.87 16.48 19.13
CA LYS A 146 -6.24 17.75 19.52
C LYS A 146 -5.90 17.79 20.99
#